data_AF-A0A117ID01-F1
#
_entry.id   AF-A0A117ID01-F1
#
_cell.length_a   1.000
_cell.length_b   1.000
_cell.length_c   1.000
_cell.angle_alpha   90.00
_cell.angle_beta   90.00
_cell.angle_gamma   90.00
#
_symmetry.space_group_name_H-M   'P 1'
#
loop_
_entity.id
_entity.type
_entity.pdbx_description
1 polymer ?
#
loop_
_entity_poly.entity_id
_entity_poly.type
_entity_poly.pdbx_seq_one_letter_code
_entity_poly.pdbx_strand_id
1 'polypeptide(L)'
;MNTTTVDTTLFVFNAPSPEALQEMPTDYYNECRLAGAGSVEIERDDHSVVVVSATRFLPAGVDVAAVVTNGVLKVLCTTGDGQSVLMREFSDWTDYTVHRATR
;
A
#
# COMPACT_ATOMS: atom_id res chain seq x y z
N MET A 1 10.28 24.24 16.77
CA MET A 1 10.19 23.30 15.63
C MET A 1 8.98 22.43 15.90
N ASN A 2 7.86 22.69 15.23
CA ASN A 2 6.71 21.79 15.33
C ASN A 2 7.02 20.59 14.46
N THR A 3 7.27 19.44 15.08
CA THR A 3 7.15 18.15 14.41
C THR A 3 5.68 17.99 14.04
N THR A 4 5.34 18.36 12.80
CA THR A 4 4.10 17.93 12.18
C THR A 4 4.16 16.42 12.13
N THR A 5 3.47 15.75 13.05
CA THR A 5 3.26 14.31 12.98
C THR A 5 2.49 14.06 11.70
N VAL A 6 3.16 13.57 10.66
CA VAL A 6 2.51 13.12 9.44
C VAL A 6 1.67 11.91 9.86
N ASP A 7 0.34 12.08 9.91
CA ASP A 7 -0.56 10.98 10.22
C ASP A 7 -0.44 9.95 9.10
N THR A 8 0.40 8.94 9.35
CA THR A 8 0.66 7.88 8.40
C THR A 8 -0.34 6.77 8.67
N THR A 9 -1.32 6.62 7.79
CA THR A 9 -2.26 5.50 7.90
C THR A 9 -1.70 4.30 7.13
N LEU A 10 -1.41 3.21 7.83
CA LEU A 10 -0.80 2.02 7.26
C LEU A 10 -1.86 0.92 7.11
N PHE A 11 -2.10 0.42 5.91
CA PHE A 11 -3.04 -0.66 5.64
C PHE A 11 -2.34 -1.94 5.20
N VAL A 12 -2.75 -3.06 5.79
CA VAL A 12 -2.27 -4.39 5.45
C VAL A 12 -3.39 -5.23 4.86
N PHE A 13 -3.04 -6.12 3.94
CA PHE A 13 -3.97 -7.07 3.36
C PHE A 13 -3.45 -8.50 3.44
N ASN A 14 -4.37 -9.43 3.63
CA ASN A 14 -4.09 -10.86 3.59
C ASN A 14 -4.67 -11.45 2.30
N ALA A 15 -3.85 -12.19 1.55
CA ALA A 15 -4.38 -13.09 0.53
C ALA A 15 -5.02 -14.32 1.21
N PRO A 16 -6.15 -14.85 0.71
CA PRO A 16 -6.80 -14.53 -0.57
C PRO A 16 -7.88 -13.43 -0.52
N SER A 17 -8.05 -12.69 0.59
CA SER A 17 -9.09 -11.65 0.74
C SER A 17 -8.50 -10.23 0.85
N PRO A 18 -7.91 -9.68 -0.23
CA PRO A 18 -7.19 -8.40 -0.20
C PRO A 18 -8.09 -7.17 0.01
N GLU A 19 -9.41 -7.31 -0.11
CA GLU A 19 -10.42 -6.27 0.11
C GLU A 19 -10.57 -5.85 1.59
N ALA A 20 -10.12 -6.66 2.53
CA ALA A 20 -10.17 -6.36 3.96
C ALA A 20 -8.88 -5.65 4.41
N LEU A 21 -8.70 -4.40 3.99
CA LEU A 21 -7.62 -3.55 4.49
C LEU A 21 -7.76 -3.35 6.01
N GLN A 22 -6.75 -3.73 6.76
CA GLN A 22 -6.68 -3.51 8.21
C GLN A 22 -5.60 -2.49 8.53
N GLU A 23 -5.88 -1.58 9.46
CA GLU A 23 -4.84 -0.70 9.98
C GLU A 23 -3.73 -1.52 10.65
N MET A 24 -2.48 -1.14 10.42
CA MET A 24 -1.33 -1.77 11.03
C MET A 24 -0.48 -0.76 11.82
N PRO A 25 0.18 -1.20 12.90
CA PRO A 25 1.14 -0.36 13.61
C PRO A 25 2.44 -0.18 12.79
N THR A 26 3.11 0.95 13.00
CA THR A 26 4.37 1.32 12.32
C THR A 26 5.47 0.26 12.47
N ASP A 27 5.58 -0.38 13.64
CA ASP A 27 6.58 -1.42 13.88
C ASP A 27 6.38 -2.63 12.95
N TYR A 28 5.13 -3.04 12.73
CA TYR A 28 4.83 -4.16 11.84
C TYR A 28 5.06 -3.82 10.37
N TYR A 29 4.77 -2.58 9.96
CA TYR A 29 5.15 -2.10 8.63
C TYR A 29 6.66 -2.14 8.42
N ASN A 30 7.44 -1.68 9.40
CA ASN A 30 8.90 -1.74 9.34
C ASN A 30 9.42 -3.18 9.20
N GLU A 31 8.85 -4.14 9.93
CA GLU A 31 9.16 -5.55 9.74
C GLU A 31 8.87 -6.03 8.31
N CYS A 32 7.71 -5.69 7.76
CA CYS A 32 7.33 -6.07 6.40
C CYS A 32 8.27 -5.45 5.36
N ARG A 33 8.63 -4.17 5.51
CA ARG A 33 9.57 -3.47 4.65
C ARG A 33 10.97 -4.11 4.69
N LEU A 34 11.47 -4.43 5.88
CA LEU A 34 12.77 -5.12 6.05
C LEU A 34 12.76 -6.53 5.45
N ALA A 35 11.60 -7.20 5.46
CA ALA A 35 11.41 -8.49 4.80
C ALA A 35 11.25 -8.38 3.27
N GLY A 36 11.32 -7.18 2.69
CA GLY A 36 11.18 -6.95 1.25
C GLY A 36 9.75 -7.06 0.74
N ALA A 37 8.74 -6.85 1.59
CA ALA A 37 7.36 -6.74 1.16
C ALA A 37 7.13 -5.48 0.32
N GLY A 38 6.29 -5.57 -0.71
CA GLY A 38 5.93 -4.42 -1.54
C GLY A 38 4.99 -3.47 -0.82
N SER A 39 5.07 -2.18 -1.13
CA SER A 39 4.18 -1.15 -0.60
C SER A 39 3.90 -0.06 -1.63
N VAL A 40 2.79 0.66 -1.44
CA VAL A 40 2.50 1.92 -2.12
C VAL A 40 2.36 2.99 -1.06
N GLU A 41 3.13 4.06 -1.18
CA GLU A 41 3.04 5.26 -0.36
C GLU A 41 2.33 6.34 -1.17
N ILE A 42 1.32 6.98 -0.59
CA ILE A 42 0.45 7.95 -1.26
C ILE A 42 0.46 9.24 -0.44
N GLU A 43 0.90 10.35 -1.04
CA GLU A 43 0.71 11.68 -0.47
C GLU A 43 -0.62 12.26 -0.93
N ARG A 44 -1.35 12.88 0.01
CA ARG A 44 -2.63 13.55 -0.24
C ARG A 44 -2.49 15.07 -0.29
N ASP A 45 -3.55 15.74 -0.72
CA ASP A 45 -3.63 17.20 -0.81
C ASP A 45 -3.41 17.93 0.53
N ASP A 46 -3.77 17.29 1.64
CA ASP A 46 -3.54 17.75 3.01
C ASP A 46 -2.13 17.41 3.54
N HIS A 47 -1.24 16.89 2.69
CA HIS A 47 0.08 16.37 3.03
C HIS A 47 0.10 15.19 4.01
N SER A 48 -1.05 14.56 4.27
CA SER A 48 -1.07 13.26 4.95
C SER A 48 -0.55 12.17 4.02
N VAL A 49 0.00 11.12 4.63
CA VAL A 49 0.55 9.98 3.89
C VAL A 49 -0.26 8.74 4.22
N VAL A 50 -0.70 8.01 3.19
CA VAL A 50 -1.30 6.70 3.34
C VAL A 50 -0.38 5.67 2.74
N VAL A 51 -0.10 4.60 3.47
CA VAL A 51 0.73 3.51 2.99
C VAL A 51 -0.12 2.25 2.92
N VAL A 52 -0.15 1.61 1.77
CA VAL A 52 -0.77 0.29 1.60
C VAL A 52 0.35 -0.71 1.37
N SER A 53 0.55 -1.63 2.32
CA SER A 53 1.65 -2.58 2.30
C SER A 53 1.17 -4.02 2.25
N ALA A 54 1.89 -4.83 1.48
CA ALA A 54 1.86 -6.28 1.59
C ALA A 54 2.34 -6.75 2.96
N THR A 55 1.89 -7.93 3.39
CA THR A 55 2.53 -8.65 4.50
C THR A 55 3.80 -9.36 4.05
N ARG A 56 4.72 -9.62 4.99
CA ARG A 56 5.86 -10.51 4.79
C ARG A 56 5.47 -11.97 4.46
N PHE A 57 4.21 -12.34 4.67
CA PHE A 57 3.69 -13.70 4.48
C PHE A 57 2.88 -13.86 3.20
N LEU A 58 2.84 -12.83 2.33
CA LEU A 58 2.11 -12.96 1.08
C LEU A 58 2.67 -14.10 0.21
N PRO A 59 1.79 -14.88 -0.44
CA PRO A 59 2.22 -15.90 -1.39
C PRO A 59 3.09 -15.32 -2.53
N ALA A 60 3.92 -16.17 -3.12
CA ALA A 60 4.71 -15.81 -4.30
C ALA A 60 3.79 -15.35 -5.45
N GLY A 61 4.22 -14.31 -6.18
CA GLY A 61 3.43 -13.69 -7.24
C GLY A 61 2.29 -12.80 -6.75
N VAL A 62 2.04 -12.71 -5.43
CA VAL A 62 1.13 -11.72 -4.86
C VAL A 62 1.92 -10.48 -4.45
N ASP A 63 1.56 -9.33 -5.02
CA ASP A 63 2.20 -8.05 -4.74
C ASP A 63 1.20 -6.90 -4.77
N VAL A 64 1.66 -5.71 -4.40
CA VAL A 64 0.90 -4.48 -4.51
C VAL A 64 1.29 -3.72 -5.78
N ALA A 65 0.31 -3.06 -6.39
CA ALA A 65 0.52 -2.17 -7.52
C ALA A 65 -0.31 -0.89 -7.37
N ALA A 66 0.06 0.12 -8.15
CA ALA A 66 -0.68 1.36 -8.27
C ALA A 66 -0.91 1.67 -9.74
N VAL A 67 -2.12 2.12 -10.08
CA VAL A 67 -2.51 2.54 -11.43
C VAL A 67 -3.34 3.80 -11.33
N VAL A 68 -3.05 4.79 -12.18
CA VAL A 68 -3.86 6.01 -12.29
C VAL A 68 -4.83 5.84 -13.46
N THR A 69 -6.12 6.08 -13.24
CA THR A 69 -7.15 6.05 -14.29
C THR A 69 -8.17 7.15 -14.05
N ASN A 70 -8.42 7.98 -15.07
CA ASN A 70 -9.32 9.14 -14.99
C ASN A 70 -9.01 10.07 -13.81
N GLY A 71 -7.71 10.27 -13.51
CA GLY A 71 -7.25 11.10 -12.40
C GLY A 71 -7.37 10.47 -11.01
N VAL A 72 -7.89 9.25 -10.89
CA VAL A 72 -7.99 8.52 -9.62
C VAL A 72 -6.82 7.54 -9.50
N LEU A 73 -6.09 7.61 -8.39
CA LEU A 73 -5.07 6.63 -8.05
C LEU A 73 -5.75 5.39 -7.45
N LYS A 74 -5.50 4.24 -8.05
CA LYS A 74 -6.03 2.94 -7.63
C LYS A 74 -4.90 2.08 -7.12
N VAL A 75 -5.02 1.63 -5.87
CA VAL A 75 -4.11 0.64 -5.29
C VAL A 75 -4.72 -0.74 -5.48
N LEU A 76 -3.93 -1.66 -6.02
CA LEU A 76 -4.34 -2.99 -6.43
C LEU A 76 -3.50 -4.05 -5.71
N CYS A 77 -4.12 -5.17 -5.39
CA CYS A 77 -3.45 -6.43 -5.11
C CYS A 77 -3.35 -7.20 -6.42
N THR A 78 -2.14 -7.46 -6.91
CA THR A 78 -1.89 -8.29 -8.08
C THR A 78 -1.57 -9.71 -7.63
N THR A 79 -2.11 -10.71 -8.31
CA THR A 79 -1.85 -12.13 -8.04
C THR A 79 -1.07 -12.78 -9.18
N GLY A 80 -0.38 -13.89 -8.90
CA GLY A 80 0.53 -14.53 -9.86
C GLY A 80 -0.15 -15.13 -11.09
N ASP A 81 -1.49 -15.25 -11.08
CA ASP A 81 -2.34 -15.65 -12.19
C ASP A 81 -2.77 -14.46 -13.09
N GLY A 82 -2.24 -13.26 -12.82
CA GLY A 82 -2.51 -12.05 -13.59
C GLY A 82 -3.83 -11.35 -13.21
N GLN A 83 -4.55 -11.82 -12.19
CA GLN A 83 -5.69 -11.10 -11.66
C GLN A 83 -5.24 -9.89 -10.82
N SER A 84 -6.11 -8.89 -10.72
CA SER A 84 -5.88 -7.71 -9.89
C SER A 84 -7.17 -7.35 -9.17
N VAL A 85 -7.08 -7.18 -7.85
CA VAL A 85 -8.21 -6.78 -7.01
C VAL A 85 -7.99 -5.34 -6.56
N LEU A 86 -9.00 -4.49 -6.79
CA LEU A 86 -9.00 -3.13 -6.28
C LEU A 86 -9.07 -3.15 -4.76
N MET A 87 -8.08 -2.53 -4.13
CA MET A 87 -8.00 -2.43 -2.68
C MET A 87 -8.58 -1.10 -2.19
N ARG A 88 -8.16 -0.01 -2.84
CA ARG A 88 -8.55 1.34 -2.47
C ARG A 88 -8.34 2.32 -3.61
N GLU A 89 -9.15 3.38 -3.60
CA GLU A 89 -9.04 4.52 -4.50
C GLU A 89 -8.71 5.79 -3.71
N PHE A 90 -7.94 6.67 -4.33
CA PHE A 90 -7.58 7.99 -3.82
C PHE A 90 -7.87 9.00 -4.94
N SER A 91 -8.81 9.91 -4.69
CA SER A 91 -9.12 11.03 -5.60
C SER A 91 -8.40 12.32 -5.17
N ASP A 92 -7.89 12.34 -3.95
CA ASP A 92 -7.22 13.42 -3.23
C ASP A 92 -5.68 13.29 -3.26
N TRP A 93 -5.13 12.39 -4.09
CA TRP A 93 -3.70 12.15 -4.17
C TRP A 93 -2.96 13.28 -4.91
N THR A 94 -1.72 13.53 -4.49
CA THR A 94 -0.80 14.50 -5.11
C THR A 94 0.46 13.84 -5.65
N ASP A 95 0.98 12.84 -4.93
CA ASP A 95 2.12 12.02 -5.35
C ASP A 95 1.97 10.58 -4.85
N TYR A 96 2.69 9.64 -5.46
CA TYR A 96 2.77 8.27 -4.97
C TYR A 96 4.09 7.58 -5.33
N THR A 97 4.57 6.72 -4.44
CA THR A 97 5.74 5.87 -4.65
C THR A 97 5.37 4.40 -4.54
N VAL A 98 5.83 3.58 -5.49
CA VAL A 98 5.66 2.12 -5.46
C VAL A 98 6.98 1.46 -5.10
N HIS A 99 7.00 0.76 -3.97
CA HIS A 99 8.08 -0.12 -3.57
C HIS A 99 7.73 -1.55 -3.98
N ARG A 100 8.46 -2.08 -4.95
CA ARG A 100 8.26 -3.47 -5.41
C ARG A 100 8.89 -4.45 -4.44
N ALA A 101 8.24 -5.61 -4.28
CA ALA A 101 8.81 -6.67 -3.47
C ALA A 101 10.15 -7.17 -4.07
N THR A 102 11.15 -7.39 -3.22
CA THR A 102 12.51 -7.81 -3.64
C THR A 102 12.79 -9.29 -3.32
N ARG A 103 11.74 -10.11 -3.27
CA ARG A 103 11.80 -11.52 -2.84
C ARG A 103 12.24 -12.45 -3.96
#